data_AF-Q5KDT1-F1
#
_entry.id   AF-Q5KDT1-F1
#
_cell.length_a   1.000
_cell.length_b   1.000
_cell.length_c   1.000
_cell.angle_alpha   90.00
_cell.angle_beta   90.00
_cell.angle_gamma   90.00
#
_symmetry.space_group_name_H-M   'P 1'
#
loop_
_entity.id
_entity.type
_entity.pdbx_description
1 polymer ?
#
loop_
_entity_poly.entity_id
_entity_poly.type
_entity_poly.pdbx_seq_one_letter_code
_entity_poly.pdbx_strand_id
1 'polypeptide(L)'
;MSTSWDNARRHARALETALDSKLSTYSKLAASIARGSSLGGSSSRDELSMEEEGIGGYKLVEEEIEELLSKLEQAIEDLTSLINSPSQPPSTSMQHSAQTHRDNLDDYRRDFVRTRNNVEQTIRRSNLLGSVRKDISDYKSGRSGTTDALLQDRSRIDSSHRMIDDTLNQAYATREDFAQQRTFLASIDSRMGGVLNQMPGINSLITMIRTRRRRDTVIMGCVIGLCVVLLLGYMFGF
;
A
#
# COMPACT_ATOMS: atom_id res chain seq x y z
N MET A 1 14.77 57.06 49.55
CA MET A 1 14.54 56.46 48.22
C MET A 1 13.70 55.22 48.46
N SER A 2 12.43 55.29 48.07
CA SER A 2 11.35 54.46 48.62
C SER A 2 11.50 53.00 48.19
N THR A 3 11.86 52.13 49.13
CA THR A 3 11.87 50.66 49.00
C THR A 3 10.58 50.10 48.39
N SER A 4 9.45 50.78 48.61
CA SER A 4 8.15 50.49 47.98
C SER A 4 8.18 50.55 46.45
N TRP A 5 8.86 51.54 45.85
CA TRP A 5 9.03 51.62 44.39
C TRP A 5 9.93 50.50 43.90
N ASP A 6 11.11 50.30 44.50
CA ASP A 6 11.99 49.21 44.05
C ASP A 6 11.32 47.82 44.13
N ASN A 7 10.46 47.60 45.13
CA ASN A 7 9.67 46.38 45.26
C ASN A 7 8.61 46.25 44.16
N ALA A 8 7.85 47.31 43.88
CA ALA A 8 6.82 47.29 42.85
C ALA A 8 7.43 47.18 41.44
N ARG A 9 8.63 47.76 41.21
CA ARG A 9 9.39 47.57 39.96
C ARG A 9 9.81 46.12 39.75
N ARG A 10 10.33 45.48 40.80
CA ARG A 10 10.73 44.08 40.76
C ARG A 10 9.52 43.18 40.52
N HIS A 11 8.38 43.52 41.12
CA HIS A 11 7.13 42.81 40.92
C HIS A 11 6.64 42.89 39.46
N ALA A 12 6.61 44.10 38.87
CA ALA A 12 6.25 44.28 37.47
C ALA A 12 7.18 43.49 36.52
N ARG A 13 8.51 43.55 36.74
CA ARG A 13 9.47 42.76 35.94
C ARG A 13 9.30 41.25 36.07
N ALA A 14 8.96 40.77 37.28
CA ALA A 14 8.70 39.35 37.50
C ALA A 14 7.44 38.90 36.75
N LEU A 15 6.38 39.72 36.74
CA LEU A 15 5.16 39.47 35.98
C LEU A 15 5.41 39.51 34.46
N GLU A 16 6.20 40.47 33.96
CA GLU A 16 6.60 40.52 32.55
C GLU A 16 7.35 39.24 32.12
N THR A 17 8.30 38.78 32.94
CA THR A 17 9.07 37.55 32.66
C THR A 17 8.17 36.32 32.65
N ALA A 18 7.22 36.24 33.59
CA ALA A 18 6.24 35.17 33.63
C ALA A 18 5.33 35.19 32.40
N LEU A 19 4.86 36.38 32.00
CA LEU A 19 4.00 36.58 30.83
C LEU A 19 4.71 36.19 29.52
N ASP A 20 5.97 36.59 29.33
CA ASP A 20 6.77 36.21 28.15
C ASP A 20 6.95 34.69 28.06
N SER A 21 7.24 34.05 29.20
CA SER A 21 7.37 32.58 29.25
C SER A 21 6.07 31.87 28.85
N LYS A 22 4.92 32.37 29.33
CA LYS A 22 3.60 31.81 29.05
C LYS A 22 3.18 32.07 27.61
N LEU A 23 3.43 33.27 27.08
CA LEU A 23 3.16 33.61 25.68
C LEU A 23 4.03 32.77 24.72
N SER A 24 5.27 32.46 25.09
CA SER A 24 6.12 31.51 24.36
C SER A 24 5.54 30.09 24.39
N THR A 25 5.02 29.62 25.53
CA THR A 25 4.35 28.30 25.59
C THR A 25 3.07 28.28 24.76
N TYR A 26 2.28 29.35 24.80
CA TYR A 26 1.04 29.49 24.05
C TYR A 26 1.28 29.53 22.55
N SER A 27 2.29 30.28 22.08
CA SER A 27 2.66 30.31 20.66
C SER A 27 3.17 28.95 20.16
N LYS A 28 3.92 28.20 20.97
CA LYS A 28 4.34 26.81 20.64
C LYS A 28 3.14 25.88 20.53
N LEU A 29 2.16 26.03 21.42
CA LEU A 29 0.93 25.24 21.43
C LEU A 29 0.03 25.62 20.25
N ALA A 30 -0.08 26.90 19.92
CA ALA A 30 -0.74 27.37 18.70
C ALA A 30 -0.10 26.74 17.45
N ALA A 31 1.24 26.71 17.39
CA ALA A 31 1.96 26.11 16.29
C ALA A 31 1.79 24.57 16.24
N SER A 32 1.66 23.87 17.37
CA SER A 32 1.39 22.43 17.37
C SER A 32 -0.03 22.12 16.90
N ILE A 33 -1.02 22.91 17.29
CA ILE A 33 -2.40 22.81 16.78
C ILE A 33 -2.43 23.04 15.26
N ALA A 34 -1.73 24.06 14.77
CA ALA A 34 -1.63 24.34 13.33
C ALA A 34 -0.96 23.20 12.55
N ARG A 35 0.10 22.58 13.10
CA ARG A 35 0.75 21.42 12.48
C ARG A 35 -0.14 20.19 12.50
N GLY A 36 -0.82 19.91 13.62
CA GLY A 36 -1.77 18.80 13.74
C GLY A 36 -2.90 18.88 12.71
N SER A 37 -3.41 20.09 12.46
CA SER A 37 -4.42 20.34 11.41
C SER A 37 -3.88 20.12 9.97
N SER A 38 -2.58 20.30 9.75
CA SER A 38 -1.96 20.17 8.41
C SER A 38 -1.54 18.74 8.04
N LEU A 39 -1.25 17.88 9.02
CA LEU A 39 -0.84 16.48 8.81
C LEU A 39 -2.05 15.53 8.68
N GLY A 40 -3.02 15.88 7.82
CA GLY A 40 -4.22 15.07 7.56
C GLY A 40 -3.95 13.73 6.87
N GLY A 41 -3.21 12.80 7.50
CA GLY A 41 -2.70 11.63 6.79
C GLY A 41 -2.04 10.51 7.58
N SER A 42 -2.32 10.29 8.88
CA SER A 42 -1.92 9.01 9.49
C SER A 42 -3.00 8.42 10.37
N SER A 43 -3.75 7.51 9.77
CA SER A 43 -4.55 6.46 10.41
C SER A 43 -3.83 5.88 11.63
N SER A 44 -4.35 6.09 12.84
CA SER A 44 -4.46 5.06 13.88
C SER A 44 -5.01 5.66 15.17
N ARG A 45 -6.32 5.45 15.43
CA ARG A 45 -6.90 5.01 16.73
C ARG A 45 -6.57 5.78 18.03
N ASP A 46 -5.87 6.91 17.95
CA ASP A 46 -5.36 7.73 19.06
C ASP A 46 -5.78 9.22 18.91
N GLU A 47 -6.64 9.52 17.92
CA GLU A 47 -7.16 10.88 17.68
C GLU A 47 -8.29 11.26 18.65
N LEU A 48 -9.06 10.30 19.16
CA LEU A 48 -10.15 10.60 20.12
C LEU A 48 -9.67 10.94 21.54
N SER A 49 -8.45 10.53 21.91
CA SER A 49 -7.85 10.80 23.22
C SER A 49 -7.16 12.17 23.27
N MET A 50 -6.67 12.69 22.13
CA MET A 50 -5.89 13.92 22.09
C MET A 50 -6.72 15.16 21.74
N GLU A 51 -7.91 14.98 21.17
CA GLU A 51 -8.88 16.06 20.94
C GLU A 51 -9.47 16.62 22.25
N GLU A 52 -9.56 15.82 23.32
CA GLU A 52 -10.15 16.26 24.60
C GLU A 52 -9.12 16.99 25.50
N GLU A 53 -7.85 16.55 25.55
CA GLU A 53 -6.80 17.24 26.33
C GLU A 53 -6.16 18.43 25.59
N GLY A 54 -5.97 18.34 24.26
CA GLY A 54 -5.30 19.40 23.49
C GLY A 54 -6.18 20.64 23.25
N ILE A 55 -7.49 20.45 23.13
CA ILE A 55 -8.45 21.54 22.88
C ILE A 55 -8.84 22.24 24.21
N GLY A 56 -8.81 21.54 25.34
CA GLY A 56 -8.95 22.16 26.66
C GLY A 56 -7.70 22.94 27.08
N GLY A 57 -6.51 22.43 26.73
CA GLY A 57 -5.23 22.99 27.15
C GLY A 57 -4.95 24.42 26.68
N TYR A 58 -5.33 24.79 25.44
CA TYR A 58 -5.10 26.16 24.97
C TYR A 58 -5.98 27.19 25.68
N LYS A 59 -7.22 26.84 26.06
CA LYS A 59 -8.14 27.74 26.77
C LYS A 59 -7.65 28.03 28.19
N LEU A 60 -7.12 27.02 28.87
CA LEU A 60 -6.52 27.19 30.19
C LEU A 60 -5.32 28.13 30.13
N VAL A 61 -4.46 27.99 29.11
CA VAL A 61 -3.33 28.89 28.92
C VAL A 61 -3.79 30.31 28.53
N GLU A 62 -4.87 30.46 27.76
CA GLU A 62 -5.48 31.77 27.50
C GLU A 62 -5.96 32.46 28.79
N GLU A 63 -6.66 31.73 29.66
CA GLU A 63 -7.15 32.23 30.94
C GLU A 63 -5.99 32.65 31.86
N GLU A 64 -4.93 31.84 31.95
CA GLU A 64 -3.73 32.19 32.71
C GLU A 64 -3.02 33.45 32.16
N ILE A 65 -2.97 33.63 30.84
CA ILE A 65 -2.37 34.83 30.22
C ILE A 65 -3.24 36.06 30.48
N GLU A 66 -4.56 35.95 30.40
CA GLU A 66 -5.49 37.04 30.74
C GLU A 66 -5.35 37.46 32.21
N GLU A 67 -5.22 36.49 33.12
CA GLU A 67 -4.98 36.77 34.55
C GLU A 67 -3.63 37.48 34.78
N LEU A 68 -2.55 37.04 34.10
CA LEU A 68 -1.23 37.67 34.21
C LEU A 68 -1.22 39.09 33.61
N LEU A 69 -1.93 39.33 32.51
CA LEU A 69 -2.10 40.66 31.92
C LEU A 69 -2.84 41.60 32.89
N SER A 70 -3.90 41.11 33.56
CA SER A 70 -4.62 41.89 34.57
C SER A 70 -3.75 42.21 35.78
N LYS A 71 -2.96 41.25 36.27
CA LYS A 71 -1.99 41.48 37.37
C LYS A 71 -0.92 42.48 36.99
N LEU A 72 -0.41 42.44 35.75
CA LEU A 72 0.59 43.39 35.27
C LEU A 72 0.01 44.81 35.14
N GLU A 73 -1.23 44.93 34.66
CA GLU A 73 -1.94 46.21 34.60
C GLU A 73 -2.10 46.85 35.98
N GLN A 74 -2.54 46.05 36.97
CA GLN A 74 -2.67 46.51 38.36
C GLN A 74 -1.33 46.91 38.96
N ALA A 75 -0.26 46.13 38.70
CA ALA A 75 1.09 46.50 39.13
C ALA A 75 1.56 47.83 38.50
N ILE A 76 1.26 48.09 37.22
CA ILE A 76 1.60 49.35 36.55
C ILE A 76 0.79 50.53 37.09
N GLU A 77 -0.47 50.31 37.47
CA GLU A 77 -1.30 51.31 38.12
C GLU A 77 -0.75 51.68 39.50
N ASP A 78 -0.36 50.69 40.31
CA ASP A 78 0.34 50.89 41.59
C ASP A 78 1.66 51.66 41.42
N LEU A 79 2.41 51.35 40.36
CA LEU A 79 3.63 52.10 40.01
C LEU A 79 3.35 53.55 39.68
N THR A 80 2.28 53.80 38.92
CA THR A 80 1.90 55.14 38.52
C THR A 80 1.37 55.96 39.70
N SER A 81 0.59 55.34 40.60
CA SER A 81 0.05 56.01 41.79
C SER A 81 1.15 56.41 42.78
N LEU A 82 2.19 55.58 42.92
CA LEU A 82 3.39 55.89 43.69
C LEU A 82 4.20 57.04 43.08
N ILE A 83 4.28 57.15 41.75
CA ILE A 83 4.96 58.25 41.04
C ILE A 83 4.18 59.57 41.17
N ASN A 84 2.85 59.51 41.21
CA ASN A 84 1.96 60.68 41.31
C ASN A 84 1.66 61.10 42.76
N SER A 85 2.26 60.46 43.77
CA SER A 85 2.06 60.82 45.17
C SER A 85 2.68 62.19 45.50
N PRO A 86 1.94 63.09 46.18
CA PRO A 86 2.31 64.51 46.36
C PRO A 86 3.53 64.76 47.26
N SER A 87 4.09 63.72 47.88
CA SER A 87 5.20 63.81 48.84
C SER A 87 6.59 63.91 48.20
N GLN A 88 6.76 63.67 46.90
CA GLN A 88 8.08 63.72 46.25
C GLN A 88 7.98 64.05 44.75
N PRO A 89 8.80 64.98 44.20
CA PRO A 89 8.77 65.27 42.78
C PRO A 89 9.18 64.02 41.97
N PRO A 90 8.42 63.64 40.94
CA PRO A 90 8.72 62.46 40.14
C PRO A 90 10.05 62.65 39.40
N SER A 91 11.01 61.73 39.62
CA SER A 91 12.22 61.69 38.81
C SER A 91 11.85 61.32 37.36
N THR A 92 12.40 62.02 36.37
CA THR A 92 12.21 61.74 34.94
C THR A 92 12.47 60.27 34.58
N SER A 93 13.41 59.64 35.29
CA SER A 93 13.72 58.20 35.16
C SER A 93 12.58 57.27 35.60
N MET A 94 11.79 57.66 36.61
CA MET A 94 10.64 56.89 37.11
C MET A 94 9.46 56.97 36.16
N GLN A 95 9.18 58.18 35.63
CA GLN A 95 8.15 58.39 34.62
C GLN A 95 8.47 57.60 33.35
N HIS A 96 9.72 57.64 32.88
CA HIS A 96 10.14 56.84 31.74
C HIS A 96 10.00 55.34 32.00
N SER A 97 10.37 54.85 33.20
CA SER A 97 10.24 53.42 33.52
C SER A 97 8.78 52.97 33.53
N ALA A 98 7.86 53.79 34.08
CA ALA A 98 6.44 53.47 34.07
C ALA A 98 5.84 53.51 32.66
N GLN A 99 6.29 54.44 31.81
CA GLN A 99 5.87 54.50 30.41
C GLN A 99 6.34 53.25 29.65
N THR A 100 7.59 52.83 29.81
CA THR A 100 8.09 51.59 29.19
C THR A 100 7.30 50.36 29.60
N HIS A 101 6.89 50.25 30.88
CA HIS A 101 6.04 49.14 31.32
C HIS A 101 4.63 49.19 30.70
N ARG A 102 4.05 50.37 30.47
CA ARG A 102 2.80 50.52 29.71
C ARG A 102 2.94 50.10 28.26
N ASP A 103 3.99 50.58 27.59
CA ASP A 103 4.25 50.25 26.19
C ASP A 103 4.44 48.72 26.02
N ASN A 104 5.19 48.09 26.92
CA ASN A 104 5.35 46.63 26.97
C ASN A 104 4.01 45.91 27.18
N LEU A 105 3.15 46.39 28.08
CA LEU A 105 1.84 45.78 28.31
C LEU A 105 0.97 45.82 27.06
N ASP A 106 0.97 46.95 26.34
CA ASP A 106 0.22 47.10 25.09
C ASP A 106 0.74 46.14 24.01
N ASP A 107 2.07 45.96 23.93
CA ASP A 107 2.68 44.99 23.03
C ASP A 107 2.29 43.55 23.38
N TYR A 108 2.34 43.16 24.66
CA TYR A 108 1.89 41.83 25.10
C TYR A 108 0.41 41.58 24.82
N ARG A 109 -0.45 42.59 25.00
CA ARG A 109 -1.89 42.50 24.64
C ARG A 109 -2.08 42.25 23.15
N ARG A 110 -1.35 42.99 22.30
CA ARG A 110 -1.41 42.82 20.84
C ARG A 110 -0.95 41.44 20.41
N ASP A 111 0.15 40.94 20.97
CA ASP A 111 0.69 39.62 20.65
C ASP A 111 -0.23 38.49 21.13
N PHE A 112 -0.85 38.65 22.31
CA PHE A 112 -1.86 37.71 22.80
C PHE A 112 -3.06 37.64 21.86
N VAL A 113 -3.68 38.77 21.51
CA VAL A 113 -4.84 38.81 20.60
C VAL A 113 -4.49 38.23 19.23
N ARG A 114 -3.30 38.54 18.70
CA ARG A 114 -2.82 37.99 17.43
C ARG A 114 -2.71 36.47 17.48
N THR A 115 -2.11 35.93 18.54
CA THR A 115 -1.92 34.49 18.70
C THR A 115 -3.26 33.78 18.90
N ARG A 116 -4.17 34.36 19.70
CA ARG A 116 -5.53 33.86 19.91
C ARG A 116 -6.35 33.76 18.62
N ASN A 117 -6.36 34.82 17.82
CA ASN A 117 -7.05 34.81 16.52
C ASN A 117 -6.48 33.73 15.59
N ASN A 118 -5.17 33.50 15.61
CA ASN A 118 -4.53 32.45 14.82
C ASN A 118 -4.96 31.04 15.25
N VAL A 119 -5.01 30.78 16.57
CA VAL A 119 -5.49 29.51 17.14
C VAL A 119 -6.94 29.27 16.75
N GLU A 120 -7.81 30.27 16.96
CA GLU A 120 -9.23 30.15 16.64
C GLU A 120 -9.47 29.90 15.16
N GLN A 121 -8.78 30.63 14.27
CA GLN A 121 -8.88 30.42 12.83
C GLN A 121 -8.44 29.00 12.42
N THR A 122 -7.39 28.49 13.04
CA THR A 122 -6.88 27.14 12.81
C THR A 122 -7.89 26.08 13.25
N ILE A 123 -8.48 26.24 14.43
CA ILE A 123 -9.50 25.32 14.96
C ILE A 123 -10.76 25.35 14.09
N ARG A 124 -11.24 26.55 13.73
CA ARG A 124 -12.39 26.71 12.82
C ARG A 124 -12.13 26.01 11.48
N ARG A 125 -10.92 26.16 10.91
CA ARG A 125 -10.52 25.47 9.69
C ARG A 125 -10.51 23.95 9.87
N SER A 126 -9.98 23.44 10.98
CA SER A 126 -9.97 22.01 11.29
C SER A 126 -11.40 21.44 11.37
N ASN A 127 -12.30 22.12 12.09
CA ASN A 127 -13.69 21.68 12.24
C ASN A 127 -14.45 21.66 10.90
N LEU A 128 -14.23 22.68 10.06
CA LEU A 128 -14.83 22.73 8.71
C LEU A 128 -14.32 21.57 7.84
N LEU A 129 -13.01 21.30 7.84
CA LEU A 129 -12.42 20.20 7.07
C LEU A 129 -12.83 18.83 7.62
N GLY A 130 -12.96 18.68 8.94
CA GLY A 130 -13.47 17.47 9.57
C GLY A 130 -14.90 17.13 9.12
N SER A 131 -15.79 18.12 9.12
CA SER A 131 -17.18 17.95 8.65
C SER A 131 -17.24 17.56 7.18
N VAL A 132 -16.51 18.27 6.31
CA VAL A 132 -16.49 17.98 4.87
C VAL A 132 -15.88 16.60 4.60
N ARG A 133 -14.83 16.22 5.32
CA ARG A 133 -14.19 14.90 5.17
C ARG A 133 -15.13 13.78 5.59
N LYS A 134 -15.90 13.97 6.67
CA LYS A 134 -16.92 13.04 7.13
C LYS A 134 -18.04 12.88 6.11
N ASP A 135 -18.56 13.99 5.59
CA ASP A 135 -19.61 13.96 4.55
C ASP A 135 -19.11 13.30 3.26
N ILE A 136 -17.86 13.55 2.86
CA ILE A 136 -17.22 12.88 1.71
C ILE A 136 -17.05 11.38 1.98
N SER A 137 -16.61 10.97 3.16
CA SER A 137 -16.48 9.55 3.48
C SER A 137 -17.82 8.84 3.55
N ASP A 138 -18.85 9.49 4.06
CA ASP A 138 -20.20 8.94 4.19
C ASP A 138 -20.86 8.84 2.80
N TYR A 139 -20.68 9.86 1.94
CA TYR A 139 -21.12 9.81 0.54
C TYR A 139 -20.34 8.76 -0.27
N LYS A 140 -19.02 8.69 -0.10
CA LYS A 140 -18.17 7.72 -0.80
C LYS A 140 -18.49 6.30 -0.35
N SER A 141 -18.68 6.03 0.93
CA SER A 141 -19.04 4.69 1.41
C SER A 141 -20.44 4.27 0.94
N GLY A 142 -21.43 5.18 0.97
CA GLY A 142 -22.80 4.91 0.50
C GLY A 142 -22.92 4.67 -1.01
N ARG A 143 -22.17 5.42 -1.83
CA ARG A 143 -22.19 5.31 -3.31
C ARG A 143 -21.22 4.26 -3.83
N SER A 144 -19.98 4.24 -3.31
CA SER A 144 -18.91 3.36 -3.79
C SER A 144 -19.18 1.90 -3.42
N GLY A 145 -19.77 1.59 -2.26
CA GLY A 145 -19.94 0.19 -1.85
C GLY A 145 -20.77 -0.65 -2.83
N THR A 146 -21.80 -0.07 -3.44
CA THR A 146 -22.67 -0.76 -4.40
C THR A 146 -22.16 -0.64 -5.84
N THR A 147 -21.76 0.55 -6.28
CA THR A 147 -21.29 0.72 -7.67
C THR A 147 -19.94 0.07 -7.91
N ASP A 148 -19.02 0.13 -6.94
CA ASP A 148 -17.70 -0.51 -7.04
C ASP A 148 -17.83 -2.04 -6.99
N ALA A 149 -18.74 -2.57 -6.17
CA ALA A 149 -19.06 -4.00 -6.20
C ALA A 149 -19.60 -4.44 -7.57
N LEU A 150 -20.50 -3.66 -8.19
CA LEU A 150 -21.01 -3.96 -9.53
C LEU A 150 -19.94 -3.83 -10.63
N LEU A 151 -19.02 -2.87 -10.51
CA LEU A 151 -17.89 -2.72 -11.45
C LEU A 151 -16.88 -3.87 -11.30
N GLN A 152 -16.60 -4.28 -10.06
CA GLN A 152 -15.76 -5.43 -9.77
C GLN A 152 -16.40 -6.71 -10.31
N ASP A 153 -17.71 -6.88 -10.15
CA ASP A 153 -18.44 -8.02 -10.68
C ASP A 153 -18.39 -8.05 -12.22
N ARG A 154 -18.55 -6.90 -12.87
CA ARG A 154 -18.37 -6.78 -14.32
C ARG A 154 -16.96 -7.16 -14.77
N SER A 155 -15.93 -6.75 -14.02
CA SER A 155 -14.54 -7.15 -14.31
C SER A 155 -14.34 -8.67 -14.17
N ARG A 156 -14.96 -9.30 -13.17
CA ARG A 156 -14.95 -10.75 -13.00
C ARG A 156 -15.64 -11.46 -14.17
N ILE A 157 -16.79 -10.97 -14.60
CA ILE A 157 -17.52 -11.51 -15.75
C ILE A 157 -16.66 -11.42 -17.02
N ASP A 158 -16.01 -10.29 -17.27
CA ASP A 158 -15.14 -10.11 -18.44
C ASP A 158 -13.95 -11.08 -18.41
N SER A 159 -13.33 -11.26 -17.23
CA SER A 159 -12.24 -12.24 -17.06
C SER A 159 -12.71 -13.68 -17.26
N SER A 160 -13.93 -14.01 -16.80
CA SER A 160 -14.53 -15.33 -16.99
C SER A 160 -14.86 -15.58 -18.46
N HIS A 161 -15.30 -14.56 -19.20
CA HIS A 161 -15.59 -14.70 -20.63
C HIS A 161 -14.32 -15.04 -21.41
N ARG A 162 -13.22 -14.33 -21.14
CA ARG A 162 -11.92 -14.61 -21.77
C ARG A 162 -11.42 -16.01 -21.46
N MET A 163 -11.55 -16.46 -20.20
CA MET A 163 -11.18 -17.82 -19.81
C MET A 163 -12.03 -18.86 -20.56
N ILE A 164 -13.33 -18.63 -20.69
CA ILE A 164 -14.22 -19.51 -21.46
C ILE A 164 -13.78 -19.54 -22.94
N ASP A 165 -13.48 -18.40 -23.55
CA ASP A 165 -13.02 -18.32 -24.94
C ASP A 165 -11.70 -19.10 -25.13
N ASP A 166 -10.75 -19.00 -24.20
CA ASP A 166 -9.50 -19.76 -24.22
C ASP A 166 -9.75 -21.27 -24.11
N THR A 167 -10.62 -21.69 -23.18
CA THR A 167 -10.98 -23.12 -23.02
C THR A 167 -11.71 -23.67 -24.25
N LEU A 168 -12.55 -22.85 -24.88
CA LEU A 168 -13.28 -23.22 -26.10
C LEU A 168 -12.33 -23.36 -27.29
N ASN A 169 -11.36 -22.45 -27.43
CA ASN A 169 -10.30 -22.57 -28.42
C ASN A 169 -9.44 -23.82 -28.20
N GLN A 170 -9.06 -24.12 -26.96
CA GLN A 170 -8.34 -25.33 -26.62
C GLN A 170 -9.17 -26.59 -26.94
N ALA A 171 -10.47 -26.58 -26.67
CA ALA A 171 -11.36 -27.69 -27.01
C ALA A 171 -11.48 -27.88 -28.53
N TYR A 172 -11.54 -26.80 -29.32
CA TYR A 172 -11.54 -26.89 -30.79
C TYR A 172 -10.22 -27.45 -31.32
N ALA A 173 -9.08 -26.99 -30.81
CA ALA A 173 -7.77 -27.52 -31.18
C ALA A 173 -7.67 -29.02 -30.87
N THR A 174 -8.11 -29.44 -29.67
CA THR A 174 -8.12 -30.85 -29.26
C THR A 174 -9.01 -31.70 -30.15
N ARG A 175 -10.17 -31.18 -30.57
CA ARG A 175 -11.08 -31.87 -31.49
C ARG A 175 -10.44 -32.09 -32.88
N GLU A 176 -9.74 -31.07 -33.39
CA GLU A 176 -9.02 -31.16 -34.65
C GLU A 176 -7.86 -32.17 -34.57
N ASP A 177 -7.08 -32.14 -33.48
CA ASP A 177 -6.02 -33.12 -33.23
C ASP A 177 -6.57 -34.55 -33.20
N PHE A 178 -7.72 -34.79 -32.56
CA PHE A 178 -8.35 -36.12 -32.58
C PHE A 178 -8.82 -36.53 -33.99
N ALA A 179 -9.32 -35.59 -34.80
CA ALA A 179 -9.69 -35.88 -36.19
C ALA A 179 -8.47 -36.26 -37.04
N GLN A 180 -7.35 -35.57 -36.84
CA GLN A 180 -6.08 -35.88 -37.50
C GLN A 180 -5.51 -37.22 -37.02
N GLN A 181 -5.54 -37.50 -35.71
CA GLN A 181 -5.14 -38.79 -35.14
C GLN A 181 -5.97 -39.94 -35.70
N ARG A 182 -7.30 -39.77 -35.86
CA ARG A 182 -8.16 -40.78 -36.47
C ARG A 182 -7.74 -41.10 -37.91
N THR A 183 -7.42 -40.07 -38.69
CA THR A 183 -6.94 -40.24 -40.08
C THR A 183 -5.58 -40.93 -40.12
N PHE A 184 -4.68 -40.57 -39.20
CA PHE A 184 -3.38 -41.21 -39.04
C PHE A 184 -3.52 -42.69 -38.67
N LEU A 185 -4.38 -43.03 -37.69
CA LEU A 185 -4.65 -44.43 -37.31
C LEU A 185 -5.26 -45.23 -38.47
N ALA A 186 -6.17 -44.64 -39.26
CA ALA A 186 -6.69 -45.29 -40.46
C ALA A 186 -5.59 -45.55 -41.50
N SER A 187 -4.61 -44.64 -41.63
CA SER A 187 -3.45 -44.85 -42.50
C SER A 187 -2.52 -45.96 -42.00
N ILE A 188 -2.35 -46.10 -40.68
CA ILE A 188 -1.61 -47.21 -40.07
C ILE A 188 -2.34 -48.53 -40.33
N ASP A 189 -3.66 -48.57 -40.14
CA ASP A 189 -4.47 -49.75 -40.38
C ASP A 189 -4.38 -50.20 -41.86
N SER A 190 -4.45 -49.26 -42.80
CA SER A 190 -4.24 -49.53 -44.23
C SER A 190 -2.84 -50.08 -44.53
N ARG A 191 -1.78 -49.48 -43.96
CA ARG A 191 -0.40 -49.94 -44.13
C ARG A 191 -0.19 -51.33 -43.51
N MET A 192 -0.73 -51.57 -42.31
CA MET A 192 -0.70 -52.87 -41.64
C MET A 192 -1.41 -53.93 -42.48
N GLY A 193 -2.59 -53.62 -43.04
CA GLY A 193 -3.29 -54.47 -43.99
C GLY A 193 -2.44 -54.78 -45.23
N GLY A 194 -1.71 -53.80 -45.76
CA GLY A 194 -0.74 -54.00 -46.84
C GLY A 194 0.41 -54.95 -46.47
N VAL A 195 0.99 -54.81 -45.27
CA VAL A 195 2.04 -55.72 -44.77
C VAL A 195 1.51 -57.14 -44.58
N LEU A 196 0.31 -57.30 -44.01
CA LEU A 196 -0.35 -58.60 -43.85
C LEU A 196 -0.62 -59.27 -45.21
N ASN A 197 -0.98 -58.49 -46.24
CA ASN A 197 -1.15 -59.01 -47.60
C ASN A 197 0.18 -59.40 -48.27
N GLN A 198 1.33 -58.88 -47.82
CA GLN A 198 2.64 -59.22 -48.36
C GLN A 198 3.34 -60.38 -47.60
N MET A 199 2.96 -60.64 -46.35
CA MET A 199 3.37 -61.81 -45.57
C MET A 199 3.16 -63.18 -46.28
N PRO A 200 2.04 -63.47 -46.98
CA PRO A 200 1.91 -64.74 -47.73
C PRO A 200 2.92 -64.87 -48.88
N GLY A 201 3.35 -63.76 -49.48
CA GLY A 201 4.41 -63.75 -50.49
C GLY A 201 5.78 -64.17 -49.93
N ILE A 202 6.10 -63.75 -48.71
CA ILE A 202 7.33 -64.16 -48.00
C ILE A 202 7.30 -65.66 -47.70
N ASN A 203 6.15 -66.22 -47.31
CA ASN A 203 6.02 -67.66 -47.07
C ASN A 203 6.18 -68.48 -48.36
N SER A 204 5.69 -67.97 -49.51
CA SER A 204 5.91 -68.57 -50.83
C SER A 204 7.39 -68.52 -51.25
N LEU A 205 8.08 -67.40 -51.02
CA LEU A 205 9.53 -67.27 -51.27
C LEU A 205 10.35 -68.22 -50.39
N ILE A 206 10.02 -68.32 -49.10
CA ILE A 206 10.65 -69.29 -48.17
C ILE A 206 10.43 -70.74 -48.66
N THR A 207 9.22 -71.06 -49.14
CA THR A 207 8.89 -72.39 -49.65
C THR A 207 9.65 -72.71 -50.95
N MET A 208 9.76 -71.76 -51.88
CA MET A 208 10.55 -71.92 -53.11
C MET A 208 12.05 -72.10 -52.86
N ILE A 209 12.62 -71.39 -51.88
CA ILE A 209 14.02 -71.59 -51.48
C ILE A 209 14.21 -73.01 -50.93
N ARG A 210 13.28 -73.49 -50.09
CA ARG A 210 13.33 -74.84 -49.52
C ARG A 210 13.20 -75.93 -50.59
N THR A 211 12.36 -75.76 -51.61
CA THR A 211 12.19 -76.76 -52.68
C THR A 211 13.40 -76.85 -53.62
N ARG A 212 14.08 -75.73 -53.90
CA ARG A 212 15.33 -75.74 -54.68
C ARG A 212 16.43 -76.49 -53.93
N ARG A 213 16.64 -76.19 -52.65
CA ARG A 213 17.64 -76.87 -51.81
C ARG A 213 17.34 -78.37 -51.67
N ARG A 214 16.06 -78.76 -51.58
CA ARG A 214 15.63 -80.16 -51.52
C ARG A 214 15.94 -80.93 -52.82
N ARG A 215 15.77 -80.30 -53.99
CA ARG A 215 16.11 -80.91 -55.29
C ARG A 215 17.61 -81.19 -55.39
N ASP A 216 18.45 -80.23 -55.02
CA ASP A 216 19.91 -80.41 -55.05
C ASP A 216 20.36 -81.55 -54.13
N THR A 217 19.78 -81.65 -52.92
CA THR A 217 20.07 -82.77 -52.00
C THR A 217 19.61 -84.13 -52.56
N VAL A 218 18.45 -84.21 -53.23
CA VAL A 218 17.97 -85.45 -53.84
C VAL A 218 18.89 -85.89 -54.98
N ILE A 219 19.30 -84.97 -55.86
CA ILE A 219 20.21 -85.29 -56.96
C ILE A 219 21.55 -85.79 -56.43
N MET A 220 22.16 -85.08 -55.47
CA MET A 220 23.42 -85.51 -54.85
C MET A 220 23.28 -86.87 -54.15
N GLY A 221 22.18 -87.10 -53.43
CA GLY A 221 21.89 -88.39 -52.80
C GLY A 221 21.75 -89.53 -53.80
N CYS A 222 21.07 -89.31 -54.94
CA CYS A 222 20.94 -90.30 -56.01
C CYS A 222 22.30 -90.64 -56.65
N VAL A 223 23.15 -89.65 -56.94
CA VAL A 223 24.48 -89.88 -57.52
C VAL A 223 25.35 -90.70 -56.57
N ILE A 224 25.40 -90.32 -55.29
CA ILE A 224 26.16 -91.08 -54.27
C ILE A 224 25.62 -92.50 -54.14
N GLY A 225 24.29 -92.67 -54.06
CA GLY A 225 23.66 -93.99 -53.98
C GLY A 225 23.97 -94.88 -55.19
N LEU A 226 23.89 -94.34 -56.40
CA LEU A 226 24.24 -95.05 -57.64
C LEU A 226 25.71 -95.47 -57.64
N CYS A 227 26.62 -94.57 -57.28
CA CYS A 227 28.06 -94.88 -57.18
C CYS A 227 28.34 -95.97 -56.15
N VAL A 228 27.67 -95.95 -54.99
CA VAL A 228 27.82 -96.99 -53.96
C VAL A 228 27.29 -98.33 -54.44
N VAL A 229 26.14 -98.36 -55.12
CA VAL A 229 25.57 -99.60 -55.68
C VAL A 229 26.48 -100.19 -56.77
N LEU A 230 27.03 -99.35 -57.65
CA LEU A 230 28.00 -99.79 -58.67
C LEU A 230 29.27 -100.37 -58.03
N LEU A 231 29.80 -99.74 -56.98
CA LEU A 231 30.96 -100.25 -56.25
C LEU A 231 30.66 -101.57 -55.53
N LEU A 232 29.50 -101.69 -54.88
CA LEU A 232 29.09 -102.94 -54.24
C LEU A 232 28.84 -104.05 -55.27
N GLY A 233 28.24 -103.74 -56.42
CA GLY A 233 28.06 -104.70 -57.51
C GLY A 233 29.40 -105.19 -58.05
N TYR A 234 30.36 -104.27 -58.28
CA TYR A 234 31.72 -104.63 -58.67
C TYR A 234 32.42 -105.51 -57.62
N MET A 235 32.19 -105.24 -56.33
CA MET A 235 32.83 -105.96 -55.24
C MET A 235 32.21 -107.33 -54.94
N PHE A 236 30.88 -107.47 -55.01
CA PHE A 236 30.16 -108.72 -54.72
C PHE A 236 30.05 -109.67 -55.92
N GLY A 237 30.53 -109.28 -57.09
CA GLY A 237 30.77 -110.18 -58.22
C GLY A 237 29.48 -110.75 -58.82
N PHE A 238 28.83 -109.94 -59.65
CA PHE A 238 28.07 -110.43 -60.81
C PHE A 238 28.75 -109.92 -62.08
#